data_AF-A0A352IP14-F1
#
_entry.id   AF-A0A352IP14-F1
#
_cell.length_a   1.000
_cell.length_b   1.000
_cell.length_c   1.000
_cell.angle_alpha   90.00
_cell.angle_beta   90.00
_cell.angle_gamma   90.00
#
_symmetry.space_group_name_H-M   'P 1'
#
loop_
_entity.id
_entity.type
_entity.pdbx_description
1 polymer ?
#
loop_
_entity_poly.entity_id
_entity_poly.type
_entity_poly.pdbx_seq_one_letter_code
_entity_poly.pdbx_strand_id
1 'polypeptide(L)' 'MTPAAHTKCERCWHHREDVGRNAKYDDLCGRCVTNVEGPGEARAYA' A
#
# COMPACT_ATOMS: atom_id res chain seq x y z
N MET A 1 24.08 1.16 13.52
CA MET A 1 23.01 0.48 12.75
C MET A 1 22.11 1.57 12.20
N THR A 2 22.19 1.85 10.91
CA THR A 2 21.25 2.78 10.27
C THR A 2 19.93 2.02 10.14
N PRO A 3 18.85 2.44 10.83
CA PRO A 3 17.56 1.80 10.62
C PRO A 3 17.22 1.88 9.13
N ALA A 4 16.58 0.83 8.60
CA ALA A 4 16.03 0.91 7.26
C ALA A 4 15.18 2.19 7.20
N ALA A 5 15.52 3.12 6.30
CA ALA A 5 15.00 4.48 6.34
C ALA A 5 13.47 4.56 6.16
N HIS A 6 12.82 3.46 5.79
CA HIS A 6 11.43 3.41 5.36
C HIS A 6 10.69 2.17 5.88
N THR A 7 9.40 2.34 6.15
CA THR A 7 8.49 1.31 6.64
C THR A 7 8.19 0.25 5.57
N LYS A 8 7.90 -0.98 6.00
CA LYS A 8 7.51 -2.10 5.13
C LYS A 8 6.01 -2.02 4.79
N CYS A 9 5.68 -2.11 3.50
CA CYS A 9 4.30 -2.26 3.05
C CYS A 9 3.78 -3.68 3.33
N GLU A 10 2.65 -3.83 4.00
CA GLU A 10 2.07 -5.15 4.32
C GLU A 10 1.48 -5.90 3.12
N ARG A 11 1.17 -5.21 2.02
CA ARG A 11 0.60 -5.84 0.81
C ARG A 11 1.66 -6.33 -0.18
N CYS A 12 2.68 -5.53 -0.45
CA CYS A 12 3.73 -5.90 -1.41
C CYS A 12 5.08 -6.25 -0.76
N TRP A 13 5.19 -6.13 0.56
CA TRP A 13 6.36 -6.47 1.37
C TRP A 13 7.64 -5.69 1.05
N HIS A 14 7.53 -4.61 0.27
CA HIS A 14 8.63 -3.71 -0.02
C HIS A 14 8.74 -2.58 1.02
N HIS A 15 9.96 -2.20 1.37
CA HIS A 15 10.23 -0.98 2.13
C HIS A 15 10.13 0.23 1.20
N ARG A 16 9.23 1.18 1.49
CA ARG A 16 8.96 2.37 0.67
C ARG A 16 8.68 3.55 1.59
N GLU A 17 9.15 4.74 1.21
CA GLU A 17 8.90 5.97 1.98
C GLU A 17 7.42 6.39 1.96
N ASP A 18 6.67 5.96 0.94
CA ASP A 18 5.25 6.24 0.80
C ASP A 18 4.34 5.32 1.62
N VAL A 19 4.90 4.40 2.43
CA VAL A 19 4.11 3.57 3.35
C VAL A 19 3.52 4.48 4.42
N GLY A 20 2.19 4.46 4.53
CA GLY A 20 1.45 5.28 5.50
C GLY A 20 1.24 6.73 5.10
N ARG A 21 1.48 7.07 3.83
CA ARG A 21 1.19 8.41 3.31
C ARG A 21 -0.30 8.64 3.06
N ASN A 22 -1.12 7.58 3.01
CA ASN A 22 -2.56 7.68 2.80
C ASN A 22 -3.28 7.59 4.17
N ALA A 23 -4.15 8.58 4.47
CA ALA A 23 -4.86 8.68 5.74
C ALA A 23 -5.83 7.52 6.05
N LYS A 24 -6.10 6.64 5.08
CA LYS A 24 -6.95 5.45 5.20
C LYS A 24 -6.13 4.15 5.29
N TYR A 25 -4.85 4.19 4.89
CA TYR A 25 -3.97 3.03 4.89
C TYR A 25 -2.56 3.41 5.37
N ASP A 26 -2.38 3.41 6.69
CA ASP A 26 -1.12 3.73 7.38
C ASP A 26 0.01 2.69 7.13
N ASP A 27 -0.33 1.48 6.70
CA ASP A 27 0.64 0.41 6.48
C ASP A 27 0.84 0.03 5.00
N LEU A 28 0.17 0.73 4.08
CA LEU A 28 0.28 0.50 2.64
C LEU A 28 1.09 1.60 1.95
N CYS A 29 1.87 1.21 0.94
CA CYS A 29 2.51 2.16 0.04
C CYS A 29 1.52 2.70 -1.00
N GLY A 30 1.77 3.92 -1.50
CA GLY A 30 0.90 4.60 -2.46
C GLY A 30 0.48 3.75 -3.67
N ARG A 31 1.37 2.92 -4.23
CA ARG A 31 1.03 2.00 -5.32
C ARG A 31 -0.03 0.97 -4.91
N CYS A 32 0.16 0.37 -3.73
CA CYS A 32 -0.78 -0.61 -3.19
C CYS A 32 -2.12 0.05 -2.89
N VAL A 33 -2.11 1.29 -2.36
CA VAL A 33 -3.31 2.08 -2.12
C VAL A 33 -4.07 2.36 -3.41
N THR A 34 -3.43 2.82 -4.49
CA THR A 34 -4.08 3.00 -5.81
C THR A 34 -4.73 1.70 -6.30
N ASN A 35 -4.11 0.56 -5.99
CA ASN A 35 -4.60 -0.77 -6.36
C ASN A 35 -5.65 -1.34 -5.39
N VAL A 36 -5.91 -0.71 -4.23
CA VAL A 36 -7.06 -1.03 -3.34
C VAL A 36 -8.22 -0.07 -3.62
N GLU A 37 -7.90 1.23 -3.76
CA GLU A 37 -8.88 2.31 -3.94
C GLU A 37 -9.33 2.51 -5.38
N GLY A 38 -8.64 1.88 -6.35
CA GLY A 38 -9.14 1.78 -7.71
C GLY A 38 -10.57 1.24 -7.72
N PRO A 39 -11.41 1.68 -8.68
CA PRO A 39 -12.80 1.27 -8.77
C PRO A 39 -12.79 -0.25 -8.92
N GLY A 40 -13.12 -0.97 -7.84
CA GLY A 40 -13.12 -2.42 -7.85
C GLY A 40 -13.91 -2.86 -9.07
N GLU A 41 -13.28 -3.61 -9.98
CA GLU A 41 -14.00 -4.14 -11.12
C GLU A 41 -15.21 -4.87 -10.57
N ALA A 42 -16.40 -4.48 -11.06
CA ALA A 42 -17.64 -5.13 -10.70
C ALA A 42 -17.45 -6.62 -10.98
N ARG A 43 -17.22 -7.41 -9.93
CA ARG A 43 -17.11 -8.85 -10.03
C ARG A 43 -18.49 -9.36 -10.42
N ALA A 44 -18.74 -9.47 -11.71
CA ALA A 44 -19.74 -10.37 -12.24
C ALA A 44 -19.21 -11.78 -12.01
N TYR A 45 -19.60 -12.40 -10.90
CA TYR A 45 -19.46 -13.83 -10.74
C TYR A 45 -20.30 -14.49 -11.86
N ALA A 46 -19.64 -15.26 -12.70
CA ALA A 46 -20.28 -16.14 -13.69
C ALA A 46 -20.57 -17.50 -13.05
#